data_AF-U5CLK6-F1
#
_entry.id   AF-U5CLK6-F1
#
_cell.length_a   1.000
_cell.length_b   1.000
_cell.length_c   1.000
_cell.angle_alpha   90.00
_cell.angle_beta   90.00
_cell.angle_gamma   90.00
#
_symmetry.space_group_name_H-M   'P 1'
#
loop_
_entity.id
_entity.type
_entity.pdbx_description
1 polymer ?
#
loop_
_entity_poly.entity_id
_entity_poly.type
_entity_poly.pdbx_seq_one_letter_code
_entity_poly.pdbx_strand_id
1 'polypeptide(L)'
;MNKKIEYIVIAVLIIFITFVGLELKTYNYESKTLVKKLYPTPKIYQRVLVFAPHPDDETLASAGLIQDTLRYGGEVKVVVITNGDSFKRAVIENYDTLEPKPKDFLRLGHDRQKETISALKYLGVNEENIIFLGYPDKGLAHLWWQYWNKPYTSLGTKRISSPYNNSYTKKVEYKGENVVKDLKKIIKEYNPTLVVYPHPNELHPDHWATNSFVKYTLYLLEKENIPQFLYIVHYTDWPLPFGKHPQLNLNPPQNLLKTGTEWHLYPLTKTDIEKKGETIMMYKTQIKVMKDFLLAFDRKTELYGFYKDGILKKYNKNRKLENYKAIIDPEYDNFRDYENGSVDITSVYAYTQNNNLHIAIKCRQAAKPTYEYNLYGILFKEHKEVARISAKVINGKLFSTNGKAYIKNGIVYLTIPVTIDFNAIYLSTSTTSNKHLIDKTAWKLLEKER
;
A
#
# COMPACT_ATOMS: atom_id res chain seq x y z
N MET A 1 4.57 -6.75 53.53
CA MET A 1 4.95 -6.96 52.12
C MET A 1 6.00 -5.94 51.75
N ASN A 2 7.09 -6.30 51.05
CA ASN A 2 8.14 -5.35 50.67
C ASN A 2 7.53 -4.29 49.74
N LYS A 3 7.66 -2.98 50.03
CA LYS A 3 7.08 -1.90 49.21
C LYS A 3 7.45 -2.04 47.71
N LYS A 4 8.62 -2.60 47.40
CA LYS A 4 9.03 -2.90 46.02
C LYS A 4 8.16 -3.95 45.33
N ILE A 5 7.72 -4.99 46.05
CA ILE A 5 6.81 -6.02 45.54
C ILE A 5 5.43 -5.42 45.30
N GLU A 6 4.96 -4.57 46.20
CA GLU A 6 3.68 -3.86 46.06
C GLU A 6 3.65 -2.97 44.81
N TYR A 7 4.71 -2.17 44.56
CA TYR A 7 4.81 -1.38 43.34
C TYR A 7 4.87 -2.22 42.06
N ILE A 8 5.56 -3.36 42.09
CA ILE A 8 5.61 -4.28 40.94
C ILE A 8 4.22 -4.86 40.66
N VAL A 9 3.51 -5.30 41.70
CA VAL A 9 2.15 -5.85 41.57
C VAL A 9 1.19 -4.79 41.02
N ILE A 10 1.26 -3.54 41.52
CA ILE A 10 0.45 -2.42 41.02
C ILE A 10 0.79 -2.14 39.54
N ALA A 11 2.07 -2.09 39.16
CA ALA A 11 2.47 -1.85 37.78
C ALA A 11 1.97 -2.97 36.84
N VAL A 12 2.09 -4.24 37.25
CA VAL A 12 1.59 -5.39 36.48
C VAL A 12 0.07 -5.33 36.34
N LEU A 13 -0.66 -4.99 37.41
CA LEU A 13 -2.11 -4.80 37.36
C LEU A 13 -2.52 -3.66 36.43
N ILE A 14 -1.81 -2.52 36.46
CA ILE A 14 -2.06 -1.41 35.54
C ILE A 14 -1.82 -1.85 34.10
N ILE A 15 -0.71 -2.54 33.81
CA ILE A 15 -0.42 -3.07 32.47
C ILE A 15 -1.52 -4.04 32.03
N PHE A 16 -1.95 -4.96 32.91
CA PHE A 16 -3.00 -5.92 32.63
C PHE A 16 -4.35 -5.24 32.36
N ILE A 17 -4.78 -4.31 33.21
CA ILE A 17 -6.02 -3.55 33.02
C ILE A 17 -5.97 -2.74 31.72
N THR A 18 -4.82 -2.13 31.41
CA THR A 18 -4.64 -1.37 30.17
C THR A 18 -4.74 -2.29 28.95
N PHE A 19 -4.11 -3.47 29.00
CA PHE A 19 -4.17 -4.48 27.94
C PHE A 19 -5.59 -5.00 27.74
N VAL A 20 -6.29 -5.38 28.82
CA VAL A 20 -7.69 -5.83 28.77
C VAL A 20 -8.60 -4.71 28.25
N GLY A 21 -8.38 -3.46 28.67
CA GLY A 21 -9.11 -2.30 28.18
C GLY A 21 -8.93 -2.08 26.67
N LEU A 22 -7.71 -2.24 26.16
CA LEU A 22 -7.39 -2.17 24.73
C LEU A 22 -8.06 -3.29 23.94
N GLU A 23 -8.01 -4.54 24.42
CA GLU A 23 -8.70 -5.66 23.78
C GLU A 23 -10.22 -5.47 23.76
N LEU A 24 -10.81 -5.04 24.87
CA LEU A 24 -12.26 -4.77 24.95
C LEU A 24 -12.67 -3.62 24.02
N LYS A 25 -11.88 -2.55 23.92
CA LYS A 25 -12.13 -1.45 22.99
C LYS A 25 -12.09 -1.93 21.54
N THR A 26 -11.09 -2.75 21.22
CA THR A 26 -10.91 -3.34 19.88
C THR A 26 -12.07 -4.28 19.55
N TYR A 27 -12.42 -5.19 20.45
CA TYR A 27 -13.55 -6.10 20.28
C TYR A 27 -14.87 -5.35 20.08
N ASN A 28 -15.08 -4.25 20.81
CA ASN A 28 -16.24 -3.37 20.62
C ASN A 28 -16.22 -2.69 19.24
N TYR A 29 -15.08 -2.21 18.78
CA TYR A 29 -14.95 -1.63 17.43
C TYR A 29 -15.22 -2.70 16.35
N GLU A 30 -14.63 -3.88 16.49
CA GLU A 30 -14.82 -5.00 15.56
C GLU A 30 -16.28 -5.46 15.47
N SER A 31 -17.01 -5.41 16.58
CA SER A 31 -18.41 -5.83 16.67
C SER A 31 -19.44 -4.76 16.27
N LYS A 32 -19.12 -3.45 16.39
CA LYS A 32 -20.10 -2.36 16.24
C LYS A 32 -19.87 -1.44 15.04
N THR A 33 -18.76 -1.56 14.30
CA THR A 33 -18.53 -0.69 13.14
C THR A 33 -19.48 -1.07 12.01
N LEU A 34 -20.37 -0.14 11.65
CA LEU A 34 -21.29 -0.27 10.52
C LEU A 34 -20.55 -0.07 9.20
N VAL A 35 -19.90 -1.12 8.72
CA VAL A 35 -19.27 -1.17 7.39
C VAL A 35 -20.24 -1.85 6.42
N LYS A 36 -20.34 -1.33 5.20
CA LYS A 36 -21.19 -1.93 4.17
C LYS A 36 -20.71 -3.34 3.87
N LYS A 37 -21.64 -4.26 3.63
CA LYS A 37 -21.29 -5.59 3.13
C LYS A 37 -21.16 -5.54 1.62
N LEU A 38 -20.09 -6.13 1.12
CA LEU A 38 -19.88 -6.33 -0.31
C LEU A 38 -20.60 -7.61 -0.71
N TYR A 39 -21.65 -7.50 -1.50
CA TYR A 39 -22.31 -8.63 -2.17
C TYR A 39 -22.01 -8.54 -3.66
N PRO A 40 -20.82 -9.01 -4.07
CA PRO A 40 -20.41 -9.01 -5.46
C PRO A 40 -21.38 -9.78 -6.35
N THR A 41 -21.57 -9.30 -7.58
CA THR A 41 -22.41 -9.96 -8.58
C THR A 41 -21.61 -11.05 -9.31
N PRO A 42 -22.24 -12.11 -9.83
CA PRO A 42 -21.54 -13.17 -10.58
C PRO A 42 -20.66 -12.65 -11.73
N LYS A 43 -21.04 -11.52 -12.33
CA LYS A 43 -20.31 -10.91 -13.45
C LYS A 43 -18.92 -10.37 -13.08
N ILE A 44 -18.70 -9.94 -11.83
CA ILE A 44 -17.37 -9.41 -11.44
C ILE A 44 -16.35 -10.53 -11.18
N TYR A 45 -16.81 -11.77 -11.03
CA TYR A 45 -15.98 -12.96 -10.79
C TYR A 45 -15.48 -13.64 -12.06
N GLN A 46 -15.69 -13.10 -13.26
CA GLN A 46 -15.33 -13.87 -14.47
C GLN A 46 -13.81 -14.03 -14.61
N ARG A 47 -13.05 -12.93 -14.46
CA ARG A 47 -11.59 -12.92 -14.63
C ARG A 47 -10.96 -12.00 -13.59
N VAL A 48 -10.64 -12.57 -12.43
CA VAL A 48 -10.07 -11.83 -11.30
C VAL A 48 -8.55 -11.86 -11.39
N LEU A 49 -7.92 -10.68 -11.30
CA LEU A 49 -6.48 -10.51 -11.26
C LEU A 49 -6.05 -9.95 -9.91
N VAL A 50 -5.32 -10.72 -9.12
CA VAL A 50 -4.81 -10.33 -7.80
C VAL A 50 -3.34 -9.98 -7.90
N PHE A 51 -2.95 -8.78 -7.49
CA PHE A 51 -1.56 -8.36 -7.35
C PHE A 51 -1.15 -8.41 -5.87
N ALA A 52 -0.16 -9.24 -5.56
CA ALA A 52 0.39 -9.43 -4.22
C ALA A 52 1.83 -8.91 -4.16
N PRO A 53 2.16 -7.91 -3.33
CA PRO A 53 3.53 -7.44 -3.17
C PRO A 53 4.50 -8.57 -2.78
N HIS A 54 4.09 -9.44 -1.86
CA HIS A 54 4.91 -10.56 -1.37
C HIS A 54 4.13 -11.90 -1.31
N PRO A 55 4.85 -13.03 -1.18
CA PRO A 55 4.28 -14.36 -0.95
C PRO A 55 3.54 -14.51 0.39
N ASP A 56 2.22 -14.34 0.43
CA ASP A 56 1.28 -14.46 1.58
C ASP A 56 0.13 -13.46 1.42
N ASP A 57 0.42 -12.26 0.92
CA ASP A 57 -0.51 -11.15 0.75
C ASP A 57 -1.76 -11.55 -0.04
N GLU A 58 -1.62 -12.41 -1.07
CA GLU A 58 -2.74 -12.91 -1.86
C GLU A 58 -3.77 -13.69 -1.03
N THR A 59 -3.29 -14.48 -0.06
CA THR A 59 -4.14 -15.28 0.84
C THR A 59 -4.68 -14.42 1.96
N LEU A 60 -3.86 -13.57 2.57
CA LEU A 60 -4.28 -12.67 3.65
C LEU A 60 -5.42 -11.76 3.17
N ALA A 61 -5.30 -11.22 1.97
CA ALA A 61 -6.25 -10.27 1.40
C ALA A 61 -7.45 -10.90 0.69
N SER A 62 -7.28 -12.05 0.03
CA SER A 62 -8.24 -12.49 -1.01
C SER A 62 -8.54 -13.99 -1.06
N ALA A 63 -8.19 -14.78 -0.05
CA ALA A 63 -8.52 -16.21 -0.06
C ALA A 63 -10.02 -16.49 -0.22
N GLY A 64 -10.90 -15.72 0.43
CA GLY A 64 -12.35 -15.84 0.29
C GLY A 64 -12.81 -15.48 -1.11
N LEU A 65 -12.38 -14.33 -1.62
CA LEU A 65 -12.65 -13.90 -2.99
C LEU A 65 -12.19 -14.92 -4.04
N ILE A 66 -11.00 -15.50 -3.88
CA ILE A 66 -10.46 -16.53 -4.78
C ILE A 66 -11.37 -17.76 -4.78
N GLN A 67 -11.73 -18.27 -3.61
CA GLN A 67 -12.61 -19.43 -3.47
C GLN A 67 -13.97 -19.20 -4.13
N ASP A 68 -14.60 -18.05 -3.88
CA ASP A 68 -15.89 -17.72 -4.48
C ASP A 68 -15.78 -17.56 -6.00
N THR A 69 -14.73 -16.90 -6.47
CA THR A 69 -14.49 -16.73 -7.91
C THR A 69 -14.48 -18.08 -8.63
N LEU A 70 -13.71 -19.04 -8.10
CA LEU A 70 -13.61 -20.39 -8.66
C LEU A 70 -14.94 -21.15 -8.52
N ARG A 71 -15.63 -21.04 -7.38
CA ARG A 71 -16.93 -21.67 -7.13
C ARG A 71 -18.00 -21.21 -8.14
N TYR A 72 -17.95 -19.96 -8.57
CA TYR A 72 -18.86 -19.39 -9.58
C TYR A 72 -18.37 -19.61 -11.02
N GLY A 73 -17.36 -20.45 -11.25
CA GLY A 73 -16.86 -20.79 -12.58
C GLY A 73 -15.97 -19.73 -13.22
N GLY A 74 -15.48 -18.77 -12.43
CA GLY A 74 -14.53 -17.75 -12.85
C GLY A 74 -13.08 -18.24 -12.88
N GLU A 75 -12.21 -17.43 -13.47
CA GLU A 75 -10.77 -17.62 -13.46
C GLU A 75 -10.09 -16.62 -12.51
N VAL A 76 -9.07 -17.09 -11.79
CA VAL A 76 -8.19 -16.27 -10.96
C VAL A 76 -6.78 -16.38 -11.50
N LYS A 77 -6.12 -15.23 -11.72
CA LYS A 77 -4.66 -15.13 -11.83
C LYS A 77 -4.11 -14.33 -10.66
N VAL A 78 -3.01 -14.81 -10.08
CA VAL A 78 -2.28 -14.13 -9.01
C VAL A 78 -0.91 -13.74 -9.53
N VAL A 79 -0.54 -12.48 -9.34
CA VAL A 79 0.75 -11.91 -9.73
C VAL A 79 1.46 -11.46 -8.46
N VAL A 80 2.52 -12.18 -8.10
CA VAL A 80 3.37 -11.85 -6.97
C VAL A 80 4.53 -10.97 -7.45
N ILE A 81 4.62 -9.74 -6.94
CA ILE A 81 5.55 -8.73 -7.46
C ILE A 81 6.98 -9.02 -7.03
N THR A 82 7.19 -9.33 -5.74
CA THR A 82 8.49 -9.69 -5.17
C THR A 82 8.45 -11.13 -4.62
N ASN A 83 9.61 -11.72 -4.35
CA ASN A 83 9.67 -13.05 -3.73
C ASN A 83 9.86 -12.99 -2.19
N GLY A 84 9.74 -11.81 -1.58
CA GLY A 84 9.93 -11.66 -0.13
C GLY A 84 11.33 -12.05 0.36
N ASP A 85 12.34 -11.80 -0.49
CA ASP A 85 13.72 -12.28 -0.37
C ASP A 85 14.67 -11.25 0.29
N SER A 86 14.15 -10.31 1.08
CA SER A 86 14.93 -9.32 1.82
C SER A 86 14.51 -9.19 3.29
N PHE A 87 13.86 -10.22 3.83
CA PHE A 87 13.45 -10.28 5.23
C PHE A 87 14.49 -10.98 6.13
N LYS A 88 15.42 -10.18 6.70
CA LYS A 88 16.54 -10.66 7.52
C LYS A 88 16.12 -11.60 8.66
N ARG A 89 15.06 -11.27 9.41
CA ARG A 89 14.58 -12.09 10.54
C ARG A 89 14.13 -13.47 10.08
N ALA A 90 13.37 -13.56 8.99
CA ALA A 90 12.97 -14.84 8.41
C ALA A 90 14.18 -15.67 7.96
N VAL A 91 15.22 -15.06 7.39
CA VAL A 91 16.45 -15.79 7.03
C VAL A 91 17.14 -16.36 8.27
N ILE A 92 17.34 -15.54 9.31
CA ILE A 92 17.99 -15.97 10.57
C ILE A 92 17.23 -17.12 11.20
N GLU A 93 15.92 -16.97 11.39
CA GLU A 93 15.11 -17.95 12.11
C GLU A 93 14.88 -19.22 11.30
N ASN A 94 14.74 -19.16 9.97
CA ASN A 94 14.48 -20.37 9.17
C ASN A 94 15.74 -21.18 8.85
N TYR A 95 16.93 -20.58 8.85
CA TYR A 95 18.17 -21.25 8.44
C TYR A 95 19.29 -21.22 9.48
N ASP A 96 18.98 -20.81 10.72
CA ASP A 96 19.89 -20.77 11.85
C ASP A 96 21.23 -20.07 11.52
N THR A 97 21.13 -18.94 10.81
CA THR A 97 22.28 -18.15 10.34
C THR A 97 22.32 -16.80 11.04
N LEU A 98 23.39 -16.52 11.79
CA LEU A 98 23.55 -15.25 12.51
C LEU A 98 23.88 -14.07 11.58
N GLU A 99 24.54 -14.36 10.45
CA GLU A 99 24.94 -13.38 9.44
C GLU A 99 24.42 -13.76 8.06
N PRO A 100 23.14 -13.42 7.75
CA PRO A 100 22.54 -13.65 6.45
C PRO A 100 23.39 -13.16 5.27
N LYS A 101 23.70 -14.06 4.34
CA LYS A 101 24.41 -13.76 3.09
C LYS A 101 23.42 -13.70 1.92
N PRO A 102 23.79 -13.09 0.78
CA PRO A 102 22.90 -12.98 -0.40
C PRO A 102 22.28 -14.30 -0.88
N LYS A 103 22.98 -15.42 -0.72
CA LYS A 103 22.47 -16.76 -1.07
C LYS A 103 21.34 -17.23 -0.15
N ASP A 104 21.33 -16.82 1.11
CA ASP A 104 20.34 -17.24 2.11
C ASP A 104 19.01 -16.48 1.88
N PHE A 105 19.12 -15.23 1.46
CA PHE A 105 18.00 -14.44 0.93
C PHE A 105 17.39 -15.08 -0.32
N LEU A 106 18.23 -15.51 -1.27
CA LEU A 106 17.75 -16.21 -2.47
C LEU A 106 17.05 -17.54 -2.11
N ARG A 107 17.58 -18.28 -1.13
CA ARG A 107 16.93 -19.49 -0.59
C ARG A 107 15.55 -19.16 -0.01
N LEU A 108 15.43 -18.10 0.80
CA LEU A 108 14.13 -17.61 1.30
C LEU A 108 13.16 -17.30 0.16
N GLY A 109 13.60 -16.60 -0.88
CA GLY A 109 12.76 -16.32 -2.04
C GLY A 109 12.21 -17.60 -2.69
N HIS A 110 13.06 -18.61 -2.92
CA HIS A 110 12.62 -19.89 -3.49
C HIS A 110 11.66 -20.66 -2.58
N ASP A 111 11.91 -20.68 -1.27
CA ASP A 111 11.03 -21.39 -0.34
C ASP A 111 9.67 -20.68 -0.22
N ARG A 112 9.64 -19.34 -0.20
CA ARG A 112 8.40 -18.55 -0.24
C ARG A 112 7.61 -18.72 -1.54
N GLN A 113 8.27 -18.84 -2.70
CA GLN A 113 7.59 -19.17 -3.95
C GLN A 113 6.86 -20.52 -3.87
N LYS A 114 7.50 -21.56 -3.31
CA LYS A 114 6.88 -22.88 -3.12
C LYS A 114 5.68 -22.81 -2.16
N GLU A 115 5.77 -22.00 -1.11
CA GLU A 115 4.68 -21.78 -0.16
C GLU A 115 3.47 -21.15 -0.85
N THR A 116 3.65 -20.08 -1.63
CA THR A 116 2.57 -19.47 -2.43
C THR A 116 1.95 -20.47 -3.40
N ILE A 117 2.77 -21.22 -4.14
CA ILE A 117 2.28 -22.24 -5.08
C ILE A 117 1.41 -23.28 -4.35
N SER A 118 1.88 -23.77 -3.20
CA SER A 118 1.16 -24.76 -2.40
C SER A 118 -0.16 -24.20 -1.86
N ALA A 119 -0.12 -22.98 -1.30
CA ALA A 119 -1.27 -22.29 -0.74
C ALA A 119 -2.35 -22.02 -1.79
N LEU A 120 -1.98 -21.45 -2.93
CA LEU A 120 -2.92 -21.12 -4.00
C LEU A 120 -3.49 -22.36 -4.70
N LYS A 121 -2.69 -23.41 -4.89
CA LYS A 121 -3.20 -24.71 -5.37
C LYS A 121 -4.20 -25.32 -4.40
N TYR A 122 -3.97 -25.17 -3.09
CA TYR A 122 -4.93 -25.61 -2.09
C TYR A 122 -6.26 -24.84 -2.19
N LEU A 123 -6.22 -23.54 -2.47
CA LEU A 123 -7.41 -22.73 -2.75
C LEU A 123 -8.09 -23.08 -4.09
N GLY A 124 -7.41 -23.78 -5.00
CA GLY A 124 -7.93 -24.24 -6.29
C GLY A 124 -7.41 -23.47 -7.51
N VAL A 125 -6.43 -22.58 -7.33
CA VAL A 125 -5.80 -21.85 -8.44
C VAL A 125 -4.82 -22.76 -9.16
N ASN A 126 -4.91 -22.84 -10.49
CA ASN A 126 -3.95 -23.56 -11.30
C ASN A 126 -2.55 -22.95 -11.21
N GLU A 127 -1.52 -23.78 -11.28
CA GLU A 127 -0.13 -23.31 -11.14
C GLU A 127 0.29 -22.37 -12.28
N GLU A 128 -0.20 -22.57 -13.52
CA GLU A 128 0.05 -21.63 -14.62
C GLU A 128 -0.56 -20.23 -14.42
N ASN A 129 -1.46 -20.10 -13.45
CA ASN A 129 -2.11 -18.85 -13.09
C ASN A 129 -1.42 -18.13 -11.91
N ILE A 130 -0.30 -18.66 -11.44
CA ILE A 130 0.53 -18.08 -10.39
C ILE A 130 1.80 -17.52 -11.03
N ILE A 131 1.89 -16.19 -11.11
CA ILE A 131 2.95 -15.48 -11.82
C ILE A 131 3.87 -14.80 -10.81
N PHE A 132 5.16 -15.10 -10.85
CA PHE A 132 6.17 -14.36 -10.10
C PHE A 132 6.89 -13.37 -11.00
N LEU A 133 6.92 -12.09 -10.64
CA LEU A 133 7.69 -11.08 -11.40
C LEU A 133 9.16 -11.06 -10.97
N GLY A 134 9.42 -11.34 -9.69
CA GLY A 134 10.77 -11.44 -9.13
C GLY A 134 11.50 -10.11 -9.05
N TYR A 135 10.78 -9.01 -8.83
CA TYR A 135 11.33 -7.70 -8.48
C TYR A 135 11.83 -7.68 -7.02
N PRO A 136 12.69 -6.72 -6.63
CA PRO A 136 13.40 -6.79 -5.36
C PRO A 136 12.49 -6.44 -4.17
N ASP A 137 12.41 -7.33 -3.19
CA ASP A 137 11.80 -7.06 -1.88
C ASP A 137 12.50 -5.86 -1.20
N LYS A 138 11.67 -4.96 -0.64
CA LYS A 138 11.98 -3.62 -0.12
C LYS A 138 12.49 -2.62 -1.15
N GLY A 139 12.36 -2.95 -2.44
CA GLY A 139 12.89 -2.17 -3.54
C GLY A 139 11.86 -1.43 -4.37
N LEU A 140 10.56 -1.78 -4.31
CA LEU A 140 9.56 -1.23 -5.25
C LEU A 140 9.37 0.27 -5.09
N ALA A 141 9.39 0.77 -3.86
CA ALA A 141 9.36 2.22 -3.59
C ALA A 141 10.52 2.98 -4.25
N HIS A 142 11.72 2.36 -4.30
CA HIS A 142 12.87 2.92 -5.00
C HIS A 142 12.67 2.89 -6.52
N LEU A 143 12.11 1.81 -7.07
CA LEU A 143 11.80 1.67 -8.49
C LEU A 143 10.76 2.69 -8.97
N TRP A 144 9.78 3.03 -8.13
CA TRP A 144 8.69 3.93 -8.48
C TRP A 144 9.16 5.34 -8.88
N TRP A 145 10.13 5.88 -8.14
CA TRP A 145 10.59 7.26 -8.36
C TRP A 145 12.08 7.38 -8.70
N GLN A 146 12.97 6.77 -7.90
CA GLN A 146 14.42 7.02 -7.96
C GLN A 146 15.14 6.17 -9.02
N TYR A 147 14.62 4.96 -9.30
CA TYR A 147 15.21 3.95 -10.18
C TYR A 147 14.24 3.58 -11.31
N TRP A 148 13.63 4.60 -11.93
CA TRP A 148 12.66 4.39 -13.00
C TRP A 148 13.29 3.74 -14.24
N ASN A 149 14.42 4.27 -14.70
CA ASN A 149 15.11 3.89 -15.95
C ASN A 149 16.55 3.38 -15.73
N LYS A 150 16.96 3.17 -14.47
CA LYS A 150 18.29 2.68 -14.11
C LYS A 150 18.19 1.53 -13.10
N PRO A 151 19.07 0.52 -13.16
CA PRO A 151 18.97 -0.63 -12.28
C PRO A 151 19.16 -0.26 -10.79
N TYR A 152 18.32 -0.82 -9.93
CA TYR A 152 18.45 -0.80 -8.48
C TYR A 152 19.18 -2.05 -7.98
N THR A 153 20.06 -1.92 -6.99
CA THR A 153 20.69 -3.09 -6.33
C THR A 153 19.87 -3.50 -5.11
N SER A 154 19.29 -4.69 -5.15
CA SER A 154 18.47 -5.26 -4.05
C SER A 154 19.26 -5.32 -2.73
N LEU A 155 18.58 -5.10 -1.60
CA LEU A 155 19.23 -5.15 -0.28
C LEU A 155 19.64 -6.57 0.14
N GLY A 156 18.78 -7.56 -0.02
CA GLY A 156 19.02 -8.96 0.35
C GLY A 156 20.00 -9.67 -0.59
N THR A 157 19.58 -9.93 -1.83
CA THR A 157 20.33 -10.76 -2.80
C THR A 157 21.48 -10.04 -3.49
N LYS A 158 21.63 -8.71 -3.30
CA LYS A 158 22.63 -7.85 -3.94
C LYS A 158 22.65 -7.94 -5.48
N ARG A 159 21.52 -8.27 -6.10
CA ARG A 159 21.34 -8.33 -7.56
C ARG A 159 20.74 -7.03 -8.10
N ILE A 160 20.96 -6.78 -9.39
CA ILE A 160 20.34 -5.68 -10.15
C ILE A 160 19.25 -6.16 -11.13
N SER A 161 19.05 -7.47 -11.20
CA SER A 161 18.07 -8.13 -12.06
C SER A 161 17.62 -9.44 -11.41
N SER A 162 16.46 -9.92 -11.85
CA SER A 162 15.81 -11.08 -11.23
C SER A 162 16.67 -12.34 -11.35
N PRO A 163 17.08 -12.97 -10.23
CA PRO A 163 17.90 -14.18 -10.24
C PRO A 163 17.08 -15.47 -10.44
N TYR A 164 15.75 -15.38 -10.54
CA TYR A 164 14.87 -16.53 -10.56
C TYR A 164 14.55 -16.98 -12.01
N ASN A 165 14.61 -18.28 -12.24
CA ASN A 165 14.37 -18.86 -13.57
C ASN A 165 12.88 -18.83 -13.98
N ASN A 166 11.98 -18.75 -13.00
CA ASN A 166 10.53 -18.69 -13.17
C ASN A 166 9.97 -17.26 -13.15
N SER A 167 10.82 -16.23 -13.11
CA SER A 167 10.34 -14.85 -13.27
C SER A 167 9.68 -14.67 -14.62
N TYR A 168 8.52 -14.00 -14.64
CA TYR A 168 7.72 -13.74 -15.82
C TYR A 168 8.55 -13.22 -16.99
N THR A 169 9.38 -12.20 -16.73
CA THR A 169 10.47 -11.79 -17.62
C THR A 169 11.79 -12.28 -17.03
N LYS A 170 12.41 -13.27 -17.68
CA LYS A 170 13.69 -13.84 -17.25
C LYS A 170 14.77 -12.76 -17.16
N LYS A 171 15.53 -12.75 -16.06
CA LYS A 171 16.61 -11.79 -15.80
C LYS A 171 16.19 -10.31 -15.94
N VAL A 172 14.91 -10.00 -15.69
CA VAL A 172 14.40 -8.62 -15.77
C VAL A 172 15.20 -7.71 -14.84
N GLU A 173 15.69 -6.58 -15.37
CA GLU A 173 16.41 -5.59 -14.57
C GLU A 173 15.45 -4.89 -13.61
N TYR A 174 15.94 -4.56 -12.41
CA TYR A 174 15.19 -3.86 -11.37
C TYR A 174 15.08 -2.38 -11.71
N LYS A 175 14.12 -2.06 -12.59
CA LYS A 175 13.77 -0.72 -13.07
C LYS A 175 12.26 -0.52 -12.99
N GLY A 176 11.80 0.68 -12.63
CA GLY A 176 10.37 1.00 -12.59
C GLY A 176 9.66 0.82 -13.93
N GLU A 177 10.30 1.20 -15.03
CA GLU A 177 9.74 1.04 -16.38
C GLU A 177 9.50 -0.43 -16.76
N ASN A 178 10.33 -1.34 -16.25
CA ASN A 178 10.16 -2.77 -16.49
C ASN A 178 8.95 -3.32 -15.72
N VAL A 179 8.72 -2.85 -14.49
CA VAL A 179 7.52 -3.23 -13.72
C VAL A 179 6.27 -2.89 -14.52
N VAL A 180 6.18 -1.66 -15.04
CA VAL A 180 5.07 -1.22 -15.89
C VAL A 180 4.96 -2.08 -17.15
N LYS A 181 6.08 -2.42 -17.79
CA LYS A 181 6.08 -3.24 -19.01
C LYS A 181 5.47 -4.63 -18.76
N ASP A 182 5.86 -5.29 -17.67
CA ASP A 182 5.34 -6.61 -17.29
C ASP A 182 3.85 -6.52 -16.91
N LEU A 183 3.47 -5.55 -16.07
CA LEU A 183 2.07 -5.31 -15.69
C LEU A 183 1.20 -5.02 -16.92
N LYS A 184 1.66 -4.19 -17.85
CA LYS A 184 0.93 -3.90 -19.10
C LYS A 184 0.67 -5.16 -19.90
N LYS A 185 1.67 -6.03 -20.03
CA LYS A 185 1.54 -7.28 -20.79
C LYS A 185 0.52 -8.20 -20.12
N ILE A 186 0.64 -8.42 -18.82
CA ILE A 186 -0.27 -9.30 -18.06
C ILE A 186 -1.72 -8.77 -18.11
N ILE A 187 -1.94 -7.48 -17.86
CA ILE A 187 -3.30 -6.90 -17.86
C ILE A 187 -3.93 -6.95 -19.25
N LYS A 188 -3.15 -6.72 -20.33
CA LYS A 188 -3.66 -6.81 -21.70
C LYS A 188 -4.01 -8.24 -22.09
N GLU A 189 -3.13 -9.20 -21.83
CA GLU A 189 -3.33 -10.60 -22.19
C GLU A 189 -4.45 -11.25 -21.37
N TYR A 190 -4.51 -10.95 -20.08
CA TYR A 190 -5.53 -11.49 -19.20
C TYR A 190 -6.86 -10.74 -19.27
N ASN A 191 -6.90 -9.48 -19.69
CA ASN A 191 -8.12 -8.67 -19.82
C ASN A 191 -9.12 -8.86 -18.63
N PRO A 192 -8.70 -8.51 -17.40
CA PRO A 192 -9.48 -8.80 -16.20
C PRO A 192 -10.82 -8.08 -16.14
N THR A 193 -11.79 -8.66 -15.43
CA THR A 193 -13.06 -8.02 -15.06
C THR A 193 -13.01 -7.40 -13.67
N LEU A 194 -12.03 -7.78 -12.86
CA LEU A 194 -11.76 -7.26 -11.52
C LEU A 194 -10.25 -7.28 -11.27
N VAL A 195 -9.72 -6.19 -10.71
CA VAL A 195 -8.33 -6.11 -10.26
C VAL A 195 -8.29 -5.88 -8.75
N VAL A 196 -7.49 -6.67 -8.05
CA VAL A 196 -7.33 -6.62 -6.59
C VAL A 196 -5.87 -6.36 -6.26
N TYR A 197 -5.59 -5.36 -5.42
CA TYR A 197 -4.23 -4.91 -5.13
C TYR A 197 -4.19 -4.04 -3.86
N PRO A 198 -3.01 -3.73 -3.30
CA PRO A 198 -2.94 -2.98 -2.05
C PRO A 198 -3.55 -1.57 -2.15
N HIS A 199 -4.00 -1.03 -1.01
CA HIS A 199 -4.53 0.32 -0.86
C HIS A 199 -3.38 1.36 -0.88
N PRO A 200 -3.58 2.59 -1.40
CA PRO A 200 -2.51 3.58 -1.53
C PRO A 200 -1.99 4.12 -0.17
N ASN A 201 -2.79 4.04 0.89
CA ASN A 201 -2.40 4.41 2.26
C ASN A 201 -1.67 3.29 3.03
N GLU A 202 -1.22 2.22 2.35
CA GLU A 202 -0.32 1.23 2.96
C GLU A 202 0.96 1.88 3.50
N LEU A 203 1.45 1.36 4.62
CA LEU A 203 2.70 1.82 5.22
C LEU A 203 3.90 1.04 4.69
N HIS A 204 3.73 -0.23 4.31
CA HIS A 204 4.85 -1.01 3.77
C HIS A 204 5.29 -0.43 2.41
N PRO A 205 6.60 -0.12 2.21
CA PRO A 205 7.14 0.45 0.99
C PRO A 205 6.71 -0.24 -0.30
N ASP A 206 6.72 -1.57 -0.30
CA ASP A 206 6.36 -2.35 -1.48
C ASP A 206 4.85 -2.42 -1.72
N HIS A 207 4.01 -2.25 -0.69
CA HIS A 207 2.55 -2.31 -0.84
C HIS A 207 2.03 -1.05 -1.53
N TRP A 208 2.33 0.14 -0.99
CA TRP A 208 1.88 1.38 -1.62
C TRP A 208 2.54 1.61 -2.98
N ALA A 209 3.77 1.11 -3.20
CA ALA A 209 4.42 1.17 -4.50
C ALA A 209 3.75 0.24 -5.51
N THR A 210 3.35 -0.97 -5.10
CA THR A 210 2.54 -1.89 -5.93
C THR A 210 1.23 -1.22 -6.33
N ASN A 211 0.54 -0.54 -5.41
CA ASN A 211 -0.62 0.28 -5.74
C ASN A 211 -0.32 1.30 -6.84
N SER A 212 0.77 2.05 -6.66
CA SER A 212 1.17 3.11 -7.58
C SER A 212 1.45 2.56 -8.99
N PHE A 213 2.18 1.45 -9.11
CA PHE A 213 2.45 0.79 -10.37
C PHE A 213 1.19 0.23 -11.05
N VAL A 214 0.29 -0.41 -10.29
CA VAL A 214 -0.96 -0.97 -10.83
C VAL A 214 -1.89 0.15 -11.29
N LYS A 215 -2.14 1.17 -10.46
CA LYS A 215 -3.03 2.30 -10.81
C LYS A 215 -2.50 3.07 -12.02
N TYR A 216 -1.21 3.36 -12.04
CA TYR A 216 -0.53 3.97 -13.18
C TYR A 216 -0.71 3.14 -14.46
N THR A 217 -0.52 1.83 -14.36
CA THR A 217 -0.65 0.93 -15.51
C THR A 217 -2.08 0.85 -16.02
N LEU A 218 -3.09 0.77 -15.13
CA LEU A 218 -4.50 0.79 -15.52
C LEU A 218 -4.86 2.08 -16.26
N TYR A 219 -4.40 3.23 -15.75
CA TYR A 219 -4.64 4.52 -16.41
C TYR A 219 -3.98 4.60 -17.80
N LEU A 220 -2.74 4.13 -17.96
CA LEU A 220 -2.07 4.08 -19.26
C LEU A 220 -2.72 3.12 -20.28
N LEU A 221 -3.57 2.20 -19.80
CA LEU A 221 -4.27 1.22 -20.61
C LEU A 221 -5.74 1.58 -20.86
N GLU A 222 -6.20 2.74 -20.39
CA GLU A 222 -7.61 3.15 -20.44
C GLU A 222 -8.53 2.10 -19.78
N LYS A 223 -8.04 1.53 -18.66
CA LYS A 223 -8.68 0.44 -17.91
C LYS A 223 -9.03 0.83 -16.47
N GLU A 224 -9.02 2.12 -16.16
CA GLU A 224 -9.39 2.68 -14.85
C GLU A 224 -10.87 2.46 -14.47
N ASN A 225 -11.73 2.11 -15.44
CA ASN A 225 -13.14 1.77 -15.18
C ASN A 225 -13.38 0.31 -14.79
N ILE A 226 -12.34 -0.55 -14.85
CA ILE A 226 -12.44 -1.90 -14.30
C ILE A 226 -12.63 -1.77 -12.78
N PRO A 227 -13.55 -2.54 -12.16
CA PRO A 227 -13.64 -2.63 -10.71
C PRO A 227 -12.28 -2.89 -10.06
N GLN A 228 -11.97 -2.11 -9.02
CA GLN A 228 -10.70 -2.15 -8.28
C GLN A 228 -11.02 -2.39 -6.80
N PHE A 229 -10.59 -3.53 -6.26
CA PHE A 229 -10.69 -3.82 -4.82
C PHE A 229 -9.34 -3.56 -4.17
N LEU A 230 -9.31 -2.64 -3.20
CA LEU A 230 -8.08 -2.24 -2.53
C LEU A 230 -8.00 -2.87 -1.15
N TYR A 231 -7.00 -3.72 -0.91
CA TYR A 231 -6.82 -4.35 0.40
C TYR A 231 -5.72 -3.68 1.23
N ILE A 232 -5.69 -3.95 2.53
CA ILE A 232 -4.60 -3.53 3.43
C ILE A 232 -4.05 -4.75 4.16
N VAL A 233 -2.73 -4.80 4.32
CA VAL A 233 -2.03 -5.76 5.16
C VAL A 233 -1.22 -5.05 6.24
N HIS A 234 -0.49 -3.98 5.90
CA HIS A 234 0.44 -3.33 6.82
C HIS A 234 0.03 -1.89 7.17
N TYR A 235 -0.65 -1.74 8.30
CA TYR A 235 -1.04 -0.43 8.82
C TYR A 235 -0.96 -0.38 10.35
N THR A 236 0.00 0.37 10.89
CA THR A 236 0.26 0.53 12.32
C THR A 236 0.23 -0.80 13.10
N ASP A 237 -0.73 -0.95 13.99
CA ASP A 237 -1.04 -2.08 14.86
C ASP A 237 -2.17 -2.97 14.31
N TRP A 238 -2.74 -2.64 13.15
CA TRP A 238 -3.84 -3.36 12.53
C TRP A 238 -3.38 -4.65 11.80
N PRO A 239 -4.20 -5.73 11.77
CA PRO A 239 -5.51 -5.87 12.41
C PRO A 239 -5.41 -6.35 13.85
N LEU A 240 -6.14 -5.72 14.76
CA LEU A 240 -6.26 -6.17 16.15
C LEU A 240 -7.61 -6.89 16.37
N PRO A 241 -7.68 -7.84 17.32
CA PRO A 241 -6.57 -8.44 18.07
C PRO A 241 -5.71 -9.37 17.19
N PHE A 242 -4.42 -9.50 17.49
CA PHE A 242 -3.57 -10.50 16.81
C PHE A 242 -4.03 -11.93 17.13
N GLY A 243 -3.64 -12.86 16.27
CA GLY A 243 -4.00 -14.27 16.35
C GLY A 243 -5.32 -14.60 15.67
N LYS A 244 -5.72 -15.87 15.80
CA LYS A 244 -6.86 -16.45 15.10
C LYS A 244 -8.19 -16.08 15.78
N HIS A 245 -9.01 -15.29 15.08
CA HIS A 245 -10.35 -14.87 15.56
C HIS A 245 -11.41 -14.97 14.45
N PRO A 246 -11.75 -16.18 13.98
CA PRO A 246 -12.63 -16.41 12.83
C PRO A 246 -14.06 -15.87 13.04
N GLN A 247 -14.46 -15.57 14.29
CA GLN A 247 -15.74 -14.98 14.64
C GLN A 247 -15.81 -13.45 14.44
N LEU A 248 -14.67 -12.78 14.30
CA LEU A 248 -14.57 -11.33 14.14
C LEU A 248 -14.58 -10.93 12.66
N ASN A 249 -15.05 -9.71 12.41
CA ASN A 249 -14.83 -9.05 11.12
C ASN A 249 -13.36 -8.62 11.01
N LEU A 250 -12.98 -8.21 9.81
CA LEU A 250 -11.74 -7.51 9.53
C LEU A 250 -12.11 -6.04 9.26
N ASN A 251 -12.46 -5.27 10.29
CA ASN A 251 -12.90 -3.88 10.10
C ASN A 251 -11.75 -2.97 9.65
N PRO A 252 -12.04 -1.85 8.97
CA PRO A 252 -11.01 -0.96 8.48
C PRO A 252 -10.20 -0.31 9.61
N PRO A 253 -8.91 0.02 9.37
CA PRO A 253 -8.12 0.81 10.31
C PRO A 253 -8.81 2.15 10.61
N GLN A 254 -8.90 2.51 11.90
CA GLN A 254 -9.67 3.68 12.34
C GLN A 254 -9.21 4.99 11.68
N ASN A 255 -7.90 5.19 11.56
CA ASN A 255 -7.32 6.41 10.98
C ASN A 255 -7.65 6.55 9.49
N LEU A 256 -7.97 5.46 8.80
CA LEU A 256 -8.31 5.47 7.39
C LEU A 256 -9.80 5.75 7.10
N LEU A 257 -10.68 5.71 8.11
CA LEU A 257 -12.11 5.96 7.92
C LEU A 257 -12.43 7.35 7.35
N LYS A 258 -11.54 8.34 7.57
CA LYS A 258 -11.75 9.74 7.16
C LYS A 258 -10.95 10.14 5.92
N THR A 259 -10.29 9.19 5.26
CA THR A 259 -9.44 9.46 4.09
C THR A 259 -10.20 9.51 2.76
N GLY A 260 -11.51 9.26 2.78
CA GLY A 260 -12.38 9.22 1.60
C GLY A 260 -12.47 7.84 0.94
N THR A 261 -11.90 6.81 1.55
CA THR A 261 -12.10 5.42 1.14
C THR A 261 -13.47 4.92 1.57
N GLU A 262 -14.21 4.34 0.63
CA GLU A 262 -15.44 3.61 0.94
C GLU A 262 -15.08 2.16 1.27
N TRP A 263 -15.21 1.79 2.55
CA TRP A 263 -14.86 0.45 3.03
C TRP A 263 -16.04 -0.52 2.94
N HIS A 264 -15.75 -1.75 2.53
CA HIS A 264 -16.71 -2.83 2.46
C HIS A 264 -16.15 -4.14 3.04
N LEU A 265 -16.96 -4.82 3.83
CA LEU A 265 -16.69 -6.15 4.35
C LEU A 265 -17.20 -7.19 3.35
N TYR A 266 -16.32 -8.05 2.88
CA TYR A 266 -16.64 -9.19 2.05
C TYR A 266 -16.88 -10.41 2.95
N PRO A 267 -18.12 -10.91 3.11
CA PRO A 267 -18.41 -12.03 4.01
C PRO A 267 -17.91 -13.36 3.44
N LEU A 268 -17.31 -14.19 4.28
CA LEU A 268 -16.88 -15.55 3.94
C LEU A 268 -17.88 -16.58 4.49
N THR A 269 -18.04 -17.70 3.79
CA THR A 269 -18.76 -18.86 4.37
C THR A 269 -17.89 -19.54 5.43
N LYS A 270 -18.51 -20.35 6.31
CA LYS A 270 -17.77 -21.08 7.35
C LYS A 270 -16.63 -21.92 6.76
N THR A 271 -16.89 -22.62 5.66
CA THR A 271 -15.90 -23.43 4.95
C THR A 271 -14.76 -22.58 4.40
N ASP A 272 -15.04 -21.38 3.87
CA ASP A 272 -14.00 -20.51 3.32
C ASP A 272 -13.11 -19.92 4.40
N ILE A 273 -13.66 -19.65 5.59
CA ILE A 273 -12.91 -19.20 6.77
C ILE A 273 -11.95 -20.30 7.22
N GLU A 274 -12.45 -21.53 7.39
CA GLU A 274 -11.64 -22.68 7.78
C GLU A 274 -10.49 -22.90 6.78
N LYS A 275 -10.81 -22.92 5.48
CA LYS A 275 -9.85 -23.12 4.41
C LYS A 275 -8.84 -21.97 4.30
N LYS A 276 -9.27 -20.72 4.51
CA LYS A 276 -8.37 -19.56 4.61
C LYS A 276 -7.38 -19.72 5.75
N GLY A 277 -7.85 -20.07 6.95
CA GLY A 277 -7.00 -20.29 8.11
C GLY A 277 -5.95 -21.39 7.88
N GLU A 278 -6.33 -22.50 7.24
CA GLU A 278 -5.40 -23.56 6.86
C GLU A 278 -4.37 -23.09 5.81
N THR A 279 -4.81 -22.31 4.82
CA THR A 279 -3.94 -21.75 3.78
C THR A 279 -2.90 -20.81 4.37
N ILE A 280 -3.28 -19.94 5.32
CA ILE A 280 -2.36 -19.04 6.03
C ILE A 280 -1.25 -19.83 6.75
N MET A 281 -1.55 -21.00 7.29
CA MET A 281 -0.56 -21.85 7.96
C MET A 281 0.46 -22.49 7.00
N MET A 282 0.23 -22.45 5.69
CA MET A 282 1.14 -23.01 4.68
C MET A 282 2.38 -22.14 4.44
N TYR A 283 2.35 -20.86 4.81
CA TYR A 283 3.48 -19.94 4.71
C TYR A 283 4.46 -20.14 5.87
N LYS A 284 5.03 -21.35 5.99
CA LYS A 284 5.86 -21.80 7.13
C LYS A 284 7.00 -20.84 7.46
N THR A 285 7.66 -20.28 6.45
CA THR A 285 8.75 -19.31 6.64
C THR A 285 8.30 -18.07 7.39
N GLN A 286 7.06 -17.60 7.14
CA GLN A 286 6.48 -16.43 7.78
C GLN A 286 5.80 -16.79 9.11
N ILE A 287 5.09 -17.93 9.16
CA ILE A 287 4.53 -18.46 10.41
C ILE A 287 5.61 -18.59 11.48
N LYS A 288 6.82 -19.04 11.14
CA LYS A 288 7.92 -19.16 12.12
C LYS A 288 8.25 -17.85 12.83
N VAL A 289 8.11 -16.70 12.15
CA VAL A 289 8.59 -15.40 12.66
C VAL A 289 7.48 -14.41 13.02
N MET A 290 6.25 -14.61 12.52
CA MET A 290 5.14 -13.66 12.66
C MET A 290 3.74 -14.33 12.65
N LYS A 291 3.64 -15.56 13.18
CA LYS A 291 2.39 -16.35 13.23
C LYS A 291 1.15 -15.55 13.64
N ASP A 292 1.21 -14.83 14.75
CA ASP A 292 0.03 -14.17 15.30
C ASP A 292 -0.42 -12.99 14.44
N PHE A 293 0.50 -12.31 13.76
CA PHE A 293 0.15 -11.29 12.77
C PHE A 293 -0.56 -11.90 11.56
N LEU A 294 -0.03 -12.99 10.99
CA LEU A 294 -0.65 -13.69 9.86
C LEU A 294 -2.06 -14.21 10.22
N LEU A 295 -2.19 -14.85 11.38
CA LEU A 295 -3.47 -15.38 11.85
C LEU A 295 -4.48 -14.28 12.21
N ALA A 296 -4.05 -13.03 12.37
CA ALA A 296 -4.96 -11.89 12.54
C ALA A 296 -5.85 -11.64 11.31
N PHE A 297 -5.52 -12.23 10.15
CA PHE A 297 -6.36 -12.20 8.94
C PHE A 297 -7.32 -13.38 8.83
N ASP A 298 -7.26 -14.37 9.74
CA ASP A 298 -8.27 -15.42 9.88
C ASP A 298 -9.50 -14.82 10.58
N ARG A 299 -10.44 -14.34 9.75
CA ARG A 299 -11.64 -13.55 10.08
C ARG A 299 -12.82 -14.01 9.23
N LYS A 300 -14.06 -13.72 9.67
CA LYS A 300 -15.27 -14.03 8.88
C LYS A 300 -15.51 -13.12 7.68
N THR A 301 -14.68 -12.09 7.53
CA THR A 301 -14.76 -11.16 6.39
C THR A 301 -13.37 -10.85 5.86
N GLU A 302 -13.28 -10.61 4.56
CA GLU A 302 -12.21 -9.84 3.94
C GLU A 302 -12.61 -8.36 3.88
N LEU A 303 -11.63 -7.48 3.68
CA LEU A 303 -11.84 -6.04 3.69
C LEU A 303 -11.33 -5.42 2.39
N TYR A 304 -12.21 -4.69 1.72
CA TYR A 304 -11.87 -3.95 0.51
C TYR A 304 -12.28 -2.49 0.61
N GLY A 305 -11.36 -1.61 0.21
CA GLY A 305 -11.60 -0.19 0.04
C GLY A 305 -11.86 0.15 -1.43
N PHE A 306 -12.72 1.14 -1.65
CA PHE A 306 -12.92 1.79 -2.95
C PHE A 306 -12.47 3.23 -2.81
N TYR A 307 -11.42 3.60 -3.53
CA TYR A 307 -10.81 4.92 -3.45
C TYR A 307 -10.91 5.62 -4.80
N LYS A 308 -11.74 6.66 -4.87
CA LYS A 308 -12.02 7.38 -6.12
C LYS A 308 -10.89 8.32 -6.51
N ASP A 309 -10.68 8.43 -7.82
CA ASP A 309 -9.84 9.47 -8.40
C ASP A 309 -10.43 10.85 -8.09
N GLY A 310 -9.55 11.84 -7.99
CA GLY A 310 -9.92 13.22 -7.68
C GLY A 310 -10.03 14.10 -8.92
N ILE A 311 -10.38 15.36 -8.69
CA ILE A 311 -10.45 16.38 -9.73
C ILE A 311 -9.44 17.48 -9.41
N LEU A 312 -8.54 17.76 -10.34
CA LEU A 312 -7.67 18.92 -10.33
C LEU A 312 -8.46 20.13 -10.85
N LYS A 313 -8.98 20.93 -9.93
CA LYS A 313 -9.86 22.06 -10.22
C LYS A 313 -9.12 23.24 -10.85
N LYS A 314 -9.84 24.07 -11.61
CA LYS A 314 -9.40 25.40 -12.04
C LYS A 314 -9.65 26.42 -10.93
N TYR A 315 -8.76 27.40 -10.81
CA TYR A 315 -8.95 28.49 -9.86
C TYR A 315 -10.24 29.26 -10.15
N ASN A 316 -10.94 29.60 -9.08
CA ASN A 316 -12.14 30.43 -9.06
C ASN A 316 -12.09 31.30 -7.80
N LYS A 317 -12.18 32.62 -7.98
CA LYS A 317 -12.14 33.62 -6.90
C LYS A 317 -13.22 33.43 -5.82
N ASN A 318 -14.32 32.76 -6.13
CA ASN A 318 -15.43 32.51 -5.21
C ASN A 318 -15.24 31.23 -4.38
N ARG A 319 -14.23 30.40 -4.68
CA ARG A 319 -13.93 29.16 -3.94
C ARG A 319 -12.91 29.44 -2.84
N LYS A 320 -13.14 28.86 -1.65
CA LYS A 320 -12.16 28.84 -0.56
C LYS A 320 -11.12 27.74 -0.79
N LEU A 321 -9.99 27.80 -0.07
CA LEU A 321 -8.92 26.80 -0.18
C LEU A 321 -9.46 25.36 0.01
N GLU A 322 -10.36 25.17 0.98
CA GLU A 322 -11.00 23.88 1.26
C GLU A 322 -11.71 23.26 0.06
N ASN A 323 -12.19 24.06 -0.89
CA ASN A 323 -12.81 23.53 -2.11
C ASN A 323 -11.80 22.89 -3.07
N TYR A 324 -10.50 23.12 -2.88
CA TYR A 324 -9.41 22.56 -3.69
C TYR A 324 -8.72 21.36 -3.05
N LYS A 325 -9.32 20.78 -2.00
CA LYS A 325 -8.77 19.60 -1.32
C LYS A 325 -8.70 18.43 -2.30
N ALA A 326 -7.49 17.98 -2.58
CA ALA A 326 -7.20 16.92 -3.53
C ALA A 326 -6.92 15.60 -2.80
N ILE A 327 -6.08 15.64 -1.76
CA ILE A 327 -5.69 14.47 -0.97
C ILE A 327 -6.04 14.73 0.49
N ILE A 328 -6.60 13.72 1.14
CA ILE A 328 -6.81 13.67 2.60
C ILE A 328 -5.90 12.56 3.09
N ASP A 329 -5.00 12.89 4.00
CA ASP A 329 -4.13 11.92 4.63
C ASP A 329 -4.68 11.54 6.01
N PRO A 330 -4.47 10.30 6.45
CA PRO A 330 -4.76 9.94 7.83
C PRO A 330 -3.80 10.67 8.78
N GLU A 331 -4.23 10.89 10.01
CA GLU A 331 -3.37 11.45 11.06
C GLU A 331 -2.62 10.34 11.78
N TYR A 332 -1.44 10.65 12.33
CA TYR A 332 -0.63 9.73 13.14
C TYR A 332 -0.18 8.46 12.41
N ASP A 333 0.07 8.54 11.10
CA ASP A 333 0.59 7.44 10.28
C ASP A 333 2.06 7.65 9.86
N ASN A 334 2.69 8.72 10.37
CA ASN A 334 4.07 9.04 10.13
C ASN A 334 5.01 7.92 10.62
N PHE A 335 5.98 7.55 9.78
CA PHE A 335 6.90 6.44 10.01
C PHE A 335 7.81 6.63 11.24
N ARG A 336 8.02 7.89 11.63
CA ARG A 336 8.96 8.34 12.67
C ARG A 336 8.40 9.61 13.29
N ASP A 337 8.65 9.82 14.58
CA ASP A 337 8.31 11.08 15.28
C ASP A 337 6.79 11.35 15.41
N TYR A 338 6.02 10.35 15.87
CA TYR A 338 4.54 10.37 15.99
C TYR A 338 3.96 11.59 16.72
N GLU A 339 4.72 12.20 17.63
CA GLU A 339 4.26 13.36 18.39
C GLU A 339 4.29 14.66 17.58
N ASN A 340 5.15 14.73 16.56
CA ASN A 340 5.41 15.95 15.81
C ASN A 340 4.39 16.23 14.71
N GLY A 341 3.35 16.98 15.06
CA GLY A 341 2.29 17.33 14.11
C GLY A 341 2.70 18.30 12.99
N SER A 342 3.88 18.94 13.05
CA SER A 342 4.33 19.89 12.02
C SER A 342 4.75 19.23 10.69
N VAL A 343 4.88 17.90 10.71
CA VAL A 343 5.35 17.06 9.59
C VAL A 343 4.38 15.93 9.23
N ASP A 344 3.33 15.75 10.04
CA ASP A 344 2.20 14.83 9.82
C ASP A 344 1.17 15.54 8.92
N ILE A 345 1.18 15.21 7.62
CA ILE A 345 0.34 15.80 6.60
C ILE A 345 -1.11 15.38 6.87
N THR A 346 -2.06 16.29 6.72
CA THR A 346 -3.50 15.99 6.86
C THR A 346 -4.27 16.22 5.58
N SER A 347 -3.79 17.17 4.76
CA SER A 347 -4.45 17.50 3.50
C SER A 347 -3.49 18.16 2.52
N VAL A 348 -3.67 17.80 1.25
CA VAL A 348 -3.06 18.49 0.11
C VAL A 348 -4.17 19.14 -0.71
N TYR A 349 -4.01 20.42 -0.97
CA TYR A 349 -4.89 21.20 -1.84
C TYR A 349 -4.18 21.42 -3.16
N ALA A 350 -4.87 21.24 -4.29
CA ALA A 350 -4.29 21.38 -5.62
C ALA A 350 -5.27 22.04 -6.59
N TYR A 351 -4.79 23.02 -7.35
CA TYR A 351 -5.54 23.64 -8.44
C TYR A 351 -4.64 24.23 -9.52
N THR A 352 -5.21 24.53 -10.67
CA THR A 352 -4.52 25.17 -11.79
C THR A 352 -4.95 26.62 -11.98
N GLN A 353 -4.00 27.49 -12.30
CA GLN A 353 -4.24 28.90 -12.64
C GLN A 353 -3.13 29.43 -13.54
N ASN A 354 -3.46 30.02 -14.68
CA ASN A 354 -2.49 30.70 -15.57
C ASN A 354 -1.22 29.87 -15.86
N ASN A 355 -1.39 28.60 -16.28
CA ASN A 355 -0.29 27.64 -16.52
C ASN A 355 0.58 27.32 -15.29
N ASN A 356 0.07 27.54 -14.08
CA ASN A 356 0.72 27.12 -12.85
C ASN A 356 -0.10 26.05 -12.15
N LEU A 357 0.60 25.09 -11.56
CA LEU A 357 0.09 24.19 -10.54
C LEU A 357 0.31 24.83 -9.17
N HIS A 358 -0.78 25.10 -8.46
CA HIS A 358 -0.74 25.59 -7.09
C HIS A 358 -1.02 24.43 -6.13
N ILE A 359 -0.11 24.24 -5.18
CA ILE A 359 -0.24 23.23 -4.13
C ILE A 359 -0.21 23.93 -2.76
N ALA A 360 -1.05 23.46 -1.85
CA ALA A 360 -0.90 23.78 -0.43
C ALA A 360 -0.84 22.48 0.38
N ILE A 361 0.13 22.37 1.29
CA ILE A 361 0.33 21.21 2.18
C ILE A 361 0.03 21.68 3.60
N LYS A 362 -0.98 21.05 4.21
CA LYS A 362 -1.39 21.31 5.60
C LYS A 362 -1.03 20.11 6.45
N CYS A 363 -0.37 20.38 7.58
CA CYS A 363 -0.04 19.38 8.59
C CYS A 363 -0.97 19.48 9.80
N ARG A 364 -0.95 18.48 10.69
CA ARG A 364 -1.76 18.40 11.91
C ARG A 364 -1.49 19.59 12.85
N GLN A 365 -0.25 20.07 12.88
CA GLN A 365 0.16 21.32 13.52
C GLN A 365 0.83 22.25 12.49
N ALA A 366 1.12 23.49 12.88
CA ALA A 366 1.73 24.47 11.99
C ALA A 366 3.04 23.96 11.37
N ALA A 367 3.14 23.97 10.05
CA ALA A 367 4.35 23.64 9.30
C ALA A 367 5.52 24.56 9.71
N LYS A 368 6.73 24.00 9.80
CA LYS A 368 7.94 24.72 10.25
C LYS A 368 9.03 24.72 9.17
N PRO A 369 9.77 25.83 8.99
CA PRO A 369 10.85 25.91 8.00
C PRO A 369 11.98 24.88 8.18
N THR A 370 12.17 24.37 9.40
CA THR A 370 13.20 23.39 9.73
C THR A 370 13.03 22.02 9.06
N TYR A 371 11.84 21.75 8.51
CA TYR A 371 11.54 20.50 7.80
C TYR A 371 11.53 20.71 6.29
N GLU A 372 11.72 19.60 5.58
CA GLU A 372 11.64 19.56 4.14
C GLU A 372 10.25 19.08 3.71
N TYR A 373 9.64 19.76 2.75
CA TYR A 373 8.36 19.38 2.15
C TYR A 373 8.55 19.10 0.67
N ASN A 374 8.16 17.91 0.24
CA ASN A 374 8.41 17.41 -1.10
C ASN A 374 7.07 17.23 -1.83
N LEU A 375 7.08 17.52 -3.12
CA LEU A 375 5.99 17.28 -4.05
C LEU A 375 6.50 16.40 -5.18
N TYR A 376 5.69 15.44 -5.59
CA TYR A 376 5.93 14.59 -6.75
C TYR A 376 4.66 14.55 -7.61
N GLY A 377 4.84 14.66 -8.92
CA GLY A 377 3.73 14.63 -9.87
C GLY A 377 4.12 13.94 -11.16
N ILE A 378 3.25 13.08 -11.69
CA ILE A 378 3.37 12.54 -13.05
C ILE A 378 2.24 13.14 -13.88
N LEU A 379 2.60 13.85 -14.94
CA LEU A 379 1.65 14.52 -15.83
C LEU A 379 1.29 13.60 -16.98
N PHE A 380 0.00 13.55 -17.31
CA PHE A 380 -0.52 12.77 -18.42
C PHE A 380 -1.28 13.62 -19.42
N LYS A 381 -1.15 13.27 -20.70
CA LYS A 381 -2.01 13.73 -21.80
C LYS A 381 -2.52 12.49 -22.51
N GLU A 382 -3.84 12.35 -22.61
CA GLU A 382 -4.48 11.24 -23.35
C GLU A 382 -3.91 9.87 -22.96
N HIS A 383 -3.92 9.56 -21.65
CA HIS A 383 -3.41 8.30 -21.10
C HIS A 383 -1.93 7.99 -21.40
N LYS A 384 -1.13 9.02 -21.72
CA LYS A 384 0.33 8.90 -21.88
C LYS A 384 1.04 9.80 -20.89
N GLU A 385 2.08 9.27 -20.23
CA GLU A 385 2.98 10.09 -19.42
C GLU A 385 3.72 11.07 -20.33
N VAL A 386 3.62 12.37 -20.04
CA VAL A 386 4.29 13.44 -20.80
C VAL A 386 5.41 14.10 -20.01
N ALA A 387 5.35 14.06 -18.68
CA ALA A 387 6.41 14.59 -17.82
C ALA A 387 6.29 14.07 -16.38
N ARG A 388 7.41 14.16 -15.65
CA ARG A 388 7.45 14.07 -14.19
C ARG A 388 7.93 15.38 -13.63
N ILE A 389 7.27 15.85 -12.57
CA ILE A 389 7.63 17.05 -11.84
C ILE A 389 7.94 16.69 -10.39
N SER A 390 8.92 17.37 -9.82
CA SER A 390 9.20 17.31 -8.39
C SER A 390 9.58 18.68 -7.88
N ALA A 391 9.16 18.99 -6.65
CA ALA A 391 9.56 20.21 -5.97
C ALA A 391 9.98 19.87 -4.53
N LYS A 392 10.98 20.57 -4.04
CA LYS A 392 11.44 20.47 -2.66
C LYS A 392 11.48 21.84 -2.02
N VAL A 393 10.81 21.98 -0.87
CA VAL A 393 10.83 23.18 -0.02
C VAL A 393 11.76 22.93 1.15
N ILE A 394 12.78 23.75 1.31
CA ILE A 394 13.75 23.71 2.42
C ILE A 394 13.80 25.12 3.03
N ASN A 395 13.75 25.24 4.36
CA ASN A 395 13.76 26.55 5.03
C ASN A 395 12.64 27.48 4.51
N GLY A 396 11.49 26.90 4.17
CA GLY A 396 10.34 27.61 3.61
C GLY A 396 10.52 28.14 2.18
N LYS A 397 11.60 27.80 1.48
CA LYS A 397 11.89 28.24 0.11
C LYS A 397 12.07 27.05 -0.83
N LEU A 398 11.80 27.27 -2.11
CA LEU A 398 11.94 26.26 -3.16
C LEU A 398 13.43 26.04 -3.49
N PHE A 399 13.90 24.79 -3.48
CA PHE A 399 15.33 24.48 -3.60
C PHE A 399 15.78 23.99 -5.00
N SER A 400 14.87 23.55 -5.88
CA SER A 400 15.30 22.81 -7.10
C SER A 400 14.33 22.80 -8.30
N THR A 401 13.47 23.81 -8.45
CA THR A 401 12.63 23.95 -9.66
C THR A 401 12.24 25.41 -9.87
N ASN A 402 11.89 25.78 -11.10
CA ASN A 402 11.23 27.04 -11.38
C ASN A 402 9.91 27.10 -10.60
N GLY A 403 9.63 28.25 -9.98
CA GLY A 403 8.44 28.44 -9.16
C GLY A 403 8.69 29.26 -7.91
N LYS A 404 7.72 29.22 -6.99
CA LYS A 404 7.79 29.89 -5.69
C LYS A 404 7.24 28.97 -4.60
N ALA A 405 7.84 29.03 -3.42
CA ALA A 405 7.28 28.40 -2.23
C ALA A 405 7.44 29.32 -1.02
N TYR A 406 6.49 29.23 -0.10
CA TYR A 406 6.51 29.96 1.17
C TYR A 406 5.64 29.25 2.21
N ILE A 407 5.89 29.50 3.49
CA ILE A 407 5.03 29.06 4.59
C ILE A 407 4.22 30.26 5.09
N LYS A 408 2.89 30.13 5.12
CA LYS A 408 2.00 31.18 5.65
C LYS A 408 0.92 30.54 6.50
N ASN A 409 0.71 31.06 7.70
CA ASN A 409 -0.26 30.55 8.68
C ASN A 409 -0.11 29.04 8.93
N GLY A 410 1.14 28.55 8.98
CA GLY A 410 1.44 27.13 9.21
C GLY A 410 1.12 26.19 8.04
N ILE A 411 0.84 26.71 6.84
CA ILE A 411 0.60 25.93 5.61
C ILE A 411 1.74 26.22 4.62
N VAL A 412 2.24 25.17 3.97
CA VAL A 412 3.25 25.28 2.91
C VAL A 412 2.54 25.52 1.59
N TYR A 413 2.87 26.59 0.89
CA TYR A 413 2.35 26.89 -0.44
C TYR A 413 3.43 26.72 -1.49
N LEU A 414 3.10 26.08 -2.60
CA LEU A 414 3.96 25.94 -3.77
C LEU A 414 3.20 26.45 -5.01
N THR A 415 3.93 27.10 -5.91
CA THR A 415 3.47 27.47 -7.25
C THR A 415 4.53 27.02 -8.23
N ILE A 416 4.15 26.09 -9.11
CA ILE A 416 5.05 25.46 -10.06
C ILE A 416 4.53 25.77 -11.46
N PRO A 417 5.31 26.46 -12.31
CA PRO A 417 4.98 26.64 -13.72
C PRO A 417 4.93 25.28 -14.41
N VAL A 418 3.83 25.00 -15.10
CA VAL A 418 3.63 23.79 -15.90
C VAL A 418 3.31 24.23 -17.32
N THR A 419 4.33 24.23 -18.18
CA THR A 419 4.23 24.65 -19.59
C THR A 419 3.80 23.52 -20.51
N ILE A 420 3.87 22.28 -20.04
CA ILE A 420 3.47 21.09 -20.78
C ILE A 420 1.96 20.93 -20.65
N ASP A 421 1.28 20.72 -21.77
CA ASP A 421 -0.15 20.43 -21.75
C ASP A 421 -0.41 19.02 -21.18
N PHE A 422 -1.41 18.93 -20.30
CA PHE A 422 -1.79 17.70 -19.62
C PHE A 422 -3.28 17.74 -19.29
N ASN A 423 -3.91 16.56 -19.18
CA ASN A 423 -5.30 16.37 -18.78
C ASN A 423 -5.47 15.66 -17.43
N ALA A 424 -4.42 15.02 -16.91
CA ALA A 424 -4.43 14.44 -15.55
C ALA A 424 -3.03 14.50 -14.90
N ILE A 425 -3.01 14.46 -13.56
CA ILE A 425 -1.79 14.37 -12.77
C ILE A 425 -1.92 13.25 -11.73
N TYR A 426 -0.88 12.43 -11.57
CA TYR A 426 -0.76 11.51 -10.44
C TYR A 426 0.15 12.14 -9.40
N LEU A 427 -0.40 12.52 -8.25
CA LEU A 427 0.19 13.46 -7.28
C LEU A 427 0.44 12.80 -5.93
N SER A 428 1.58 13.11 -5.30
CA SER A 428 1.87 12.78 -3.90
C SER A 428 2.79 13.84 -3.29
N THR A 429 2.80 13.91 -1.96
CA THR A 429 3.65 14.78 -1.16
C THR A 429 4.29 14.01 -0.03
N SER A 430 5.42 14.48 0.48
CA SER A 430 6.06 13.88 1.65
C SER A 430 6.79 14.90 2.49
N THR A 431 6.96 14.61 3.79
CA THR A 431 7.84 15.37 4.66
C THR A 431 9.13 14.59 4.95
N THR A 432 10.24 15.32 4.98
CA THR A 432 11.55 14.75 5.31
C THR A 432 12.25 15.58 6.39
N SER A 433 13.01 14.90 7.25
CA SER A 433 13.94 15.51 8.21
C SER A 433 15.26 14.77 8.19
N ASN A 434 16.38 15.49 8.10
CA ASN A 434 17.72 14.91 8.04
C ASN A 434 17.84 13.78 6.99
N LYS A 435 17.26 13.98 5.80
CA LYS A 435 17.20 13.00 4.68
C LYS A 435 16.37 11.74 4.95
N HIS A 436 15.63 11.67 6.06
CA HIS A 436 14.73 10.58 6.36
C HIS A 436 13.28 10.97 6.06
N LEU A 437 12.55 10.07 5.39
CA LEU A 437 11.10 10.17 5.25
C LEU A 437 10.47 10.13 6.65
N ILE A 438 9.67 11.14 6.96
CA ILE A 438 8.84 11.16 8.16
C ILE A 438 7.43 10.73 7.80
N ASP A 439 6.83 11.39 6.81
CA ASP A 439 5.46 11.17 6.43
C ASP A 439 5.28 11.27 4.91
N LYS A 440 4.24 10.62 4.37
CA LYS A 440 3.87 10.67 2.95
C LYS A 440 2.35 10.62 2.80
N THR A 441 1.89 11.31 1.77
CA THR A 441 0.53 11.09 1.28
C THR A 441 0.45 9.91 0.32
N ALA A 442 -0.73 9.28 0.25
CA ALA A 442 -1.08 8.43 -0.88
C ALA A 442 -0.85 9.12 -2.22
N TRP A 443 -0.41 8.34 -3.22
CA TRP A 443 -0.47 8.77 -4.60
C TRP A 443 -1.93 8.81 -5.07
N LYS A 444 -2.36 9.96 -5.59
CA LYS A 444 -3.75 10.16 -6.06
C LYS A 444 -3.82 10.71 -7.46
N LEU A 445 -4.60 10.05 -8.32
CA LEU A 445 -4.83 10.49 -9.69
C LEU A 445 -5.89 11.60 -9.66
N LEU A 446 -5.59 12.70 -10.32
CA LEU A 446 -6.45 13.88 -10.41
C LEU A 446 -6.65 14.25 -11.89
N GLU A 447 -7.88 14.13 -12.37
CA GLU A 447 -8.25 14.60 -13.71
C GLU A 447 -8.51 16.10 -13.69
N LYS A 448 -8.05 16.85 -14.71
CA LYS A 448 -8.36 18.28 -14.80
C LYS A 448 -9.86 18.49 -14.98
N GLU A 449 -10.39 19.44 -14.22
CA GLU A 449 -11.74 19.97 -14.41
C GLU A 449 -11.89 20.43 -15.86
N ARG A 450 -12.88 19.86 -16.56
CA ARG A 450 -13.13 20.13 -17.98
C ARG A 450 -13.41 21.61 -18.21
#